data_AF-A0A1I0NSB4-F1
#
_entry.id   AF-A0A1I0NSB4-F1
#
_cell.length_a   1.000
_cell.length_b   1.000
_cell.length_c   1.000
_cell.angle_alpha   90.00
_cell.angle_beta   90.00
_cell.angle_gamma   90.00
#
_symmetry.space_group_name_H-M   'P 1'
#
loop_
_entity.id
_entity.type
_entity.pdbx_description
1 polymer ?
#
loop_
_entity_poly.entity_id
_entity_poly.type
_entity_poly.pdbx_seq_one_letter_code
_entity_poly.pdbx_strand_id
1 'polypeptide(L)'
;MKRLMTILVAALPLLAMAQKSLEVSVDSVGKLSTKIEEAQRFKIAELKISGPLNGADIKLLQQIVNRTKTNKKNPGECLVTAIDLSEARIMGGKEGIKTKNDELPGGLFSGAKMLTKVLIPNTTTVIGKNCFEKCVSLTAIPIPETVTTIENEAFEDCEKLSSISLPANLKTLGNGVFEGCKALTAIVIPEDVKELGTDLFRGCENLTAVTLPDRLKSVGSNAFRDCKNLTGITLPKSVNEIGSSAFEDCTSLSTIEMASVNNVGSSAFEGCKALGSATFDKISKLGSSAFKNCSSLATVILQGHLNEIGASAFRGCSTLSDITIPANVKIIGSRAFDDCKSLSQITLPTALTKIGDHAFENCASLREVSIPNMVKSIGSSAFENCTSLDSVAVNGFITEVESDLFRKCQNLRVINLPTSVKKIGNKAFQDCSALSGITLPVALLSIGDNAFENCASLTSIKVPVAVTTIGSSAFAGCIMLTTAELSTALKKIGGSAFAKCASLREVILNTPAPPTITNSTFKGTSPTYLIPKGSLPIYVANKNWQKITGFKEK
;
A
#
# COMPACT_ATOMS: atom_id res chain seq x y z
N MET A 1 -74.26 40.42 -53.14
CA MET A 1 -73.98 39.28 -52.23
C MET A 1 -72.48 39.06 -52.20
N LYS A 2 -71.84 38.97 -51.01
CA LYS A 2 -71.15 37.75 -50.48
C LYS A 2 -70.10 37.15 -51.47
N ARG A 3 -68.81 36.95 -51.15
CA ARG A 3 -68.06 36.71 -49.87
C ARG A 3 -66.56 37.05 -50.10
N LEU A 4 -65.85 37.64 -49.13
CA LEU A 4 -64.92 37.04 -48.14
C LEU A 4 -63.68 36.28 -48.65
N MET A 5 -62.55 36.55 -47.95
CA MET A 5 -61.41 35.65 -47.62
C MET A 5 -60.36 35.34 -48.72
N THR A 6 -59.02 35.31 -48.48
CA THR A 6 -58.19 35.66 -47.29
C THR A 6 -56.78 36.16 -47.70
N ILE A 7 -56.07 36.83 -46.78
CA ILE A 7 -54.62 37.15 -46.81
C ILE A 7 -53.74 35.89 -46.84
N LEU A 8 -52.59 35.93 -47.54
CA LEU A 8 -51.36 35.28 -47.05
C LEU A 8 -50.10 36.10 -47.41
N VAL A 9 -49.77 37.10 -46.59
CA VAL A 9 -48.41 37.66 -46.56
C VAL A 9 -47.49 36.58 -45.99
N ALA A 10 -46.49 36.16 -46.76
CA ALA A 10 -45.51 35.18 -46.32
C ALA A 10 -44.60 35.78 -45.24
N ALA A 11 -44.98 35.63 -43.97
CA ALA A 11 -44.08 35.84 -42.86
C ALA A 11 -43.02 34.72 -42.88
N LEU A 12 -41.80 35.04 -43.32
CA LEU A 12 -40.65 34.18 -43.04
C LEU A 12 -40.56 33.99 -41.51
N PRO A 13 -40.42 32.75 -41.01
CA PRO A 13 -39.97 32.56 -39.63
C PRO A 13 -38.53 33.06 -39.58
N LEU A 14 -38.33 34.16 -38.85
CA LEU A 14 -36.99 34.65 -38.52
C LEU A 14 -36.24 33.51 -37.82
N LEU A 15 -35.26 32.89 -38.48
CA LEU A 15 -34.29 32.06 -37.75
C LEU A 15 -33.51 33.02 -36.85
N ALA A 16 -33.96 33.13 -35.61
CA ALA A 16 -33.30 33.92 -34.58
C ALA A 16 -31.92 33.31 -34.33
N MET A 17 -30.91 33.89 -34.99
CA MET A 17 -29.51 33.46 -34.89
C MET A 17 -29.13 33.32 -33.41
N ALA A 18 -28.39 32.28 -33.07
CA ALA A 18 -27.87 32.12 -31.73
C ALA A 18 -26.97 33.32 -31.42
N GLN A 19 -27.29 34.07 -30.36
CA GLN A 19 -26.42 35.14 -29.86
C GLN A 19 -25.22 34.48 -29.18
N LYS A 20 -24.21 34.12 -29.99
CA LYS A 20 -23.06 33.34 -29.55
C LYS A 20 -22.30 34.02 -28.41
N SER A 21 -22.23 35.35 -28.42
CA SER A 21 -21.58 36.16 -27.39
C SER A 21 -22.50 37.25 -26.85
N LEU A 22 -22.49 37.44 -25.52
CA LEU A 22 -23.24 38.47 -24.80
C LEU A 22 -22.31 39.18 -23.81
N GLU A 23 -22.36 40.51 -23.79
CA GLU A 23 -21.66 41.36 -22.82
C GLU A 23 -22.69 42.13 -21.98
N VAL A 24 -22.49 42.17 -20.67
CA VAL A 24 -23.41 42.77 -19.70
C VAL A 24 -22.65 43.62 -18.69
N SER A 25 -22.97 44.91 -18.61
CA SER A 25 -22.60 45.76 -17.48
C SER A 25 -23.75 45.83 -16.46
N VAL A 26 -23.42 45.61 -15.19
CA VAL A 26 -24.34 45.68 -14.06
C VAL A 26 -24.00 46.91 -13.22
N ASP A 27 -24.97 47.81 -13.00
CA ASP A 27 -24.71 49.11 -12.35
C ASP A 27 -24.82 49.07 -10.81
N SER A 28 -25.42 47.99 -10.28
CA SER A 28 -25.58 47.73 -8.84
C SER A 28 -25.83 46.24 -8.58
N VAL A 29 -25.46 45.77 -7.40
CA VAL A 29 -25.60 44.35 -7.01
C VAL A 29 -27.03 43.82 -7.13
N GLY A 30 -27.17 42.53 -7.46
CA GLY A 30 -28.45 41.82 -7.60
C GLY A 30 -29.18 42.06 -8.93
N LYS A 31 -28.59 42.82 -9.86
CA LYS A 31 -29.23 43.25 -11.12
C LYS A 31 -28.79 42.48 -12.37
N LEU A 32 -27.95 41.45 -12.26
CA LEU A 32 -27.62 40.59 -13.43
C LEU A 32 -28.89 39.95 -14.02
N SER A 33 -29.85 39.60 -13.16
CA SER A 33 -31.15 39.03 -13.55
C SER A 33 -32.00 39.95 -14.43
N THR A 34 -31.83 41.27 -14.34
CA THR A 34 -32.56 42.25 -15.17
C THR A 34 -31.84 42.57 -16.48
N LYS A 35 -30.64 42.03 -16.68
CA LYS A 35 -29.80 42.26 -17.87
C LYS A 35 -29.68 41.00 -18.75
N ILE A 36 -30.04 39.81 -18.24
CA ILE A 36 -30.06 38.55 -18.99
C ILE A 36 -31.46 37.92 -18.91
N GLU A 37 -32.24 38.11 -19.96
CA GLU A 37 -33.58 37.53 -20.10
C GLU A 37 -33.53 36.00 -20.10
N GLU A 38 -34.59 35.35 -19.60
CA GLU A 38 -34.65 33.89 -19.53
C GLU A 38 -34.45 33.21 -20.88
N ALA A 39 -35.01 33.77 -21.96
CA ALA A 39 -34.84 33.28 -23.33
C ALA A 39 -33.39 33.44 -23.88
N GLN A 40 -32.65 34.45 -23.41
CA GLN A 40 -31.25 34.66 -23.81
C GLN A 40 -30.32 33.64 -23.14
N ARG A 41 -30.59 33.24 -21.88
CA ARG A 41 -29.77 32.26 -21.13
C ARG A 41 -29.49 31.00 -21.94
N PHE A 42 -30.47 30.55 -22.72
CA PHE A 42 -30.38 29.36 -23.56
C PHE A 42 -29.57 29.54 -24.87
N LYS A 43 -29.16 30.76 -25.25
CA LYS A 43 -28.51 31.03 -26.55
C LYS A 43 -27.05 31.46 -26.45
N ILE A 44 -26.58 31.78 -25.24
CA ILE A 44 -25.24 32.31 -24.99
C ILE A 44 -24.21 31.16 -24.93
N ALA A 45 -23.13 31.28 -25.71
CA ALA A 45 -21.94 30.43 -25.60
C ALA A 45 -20.76 31.14 -24.90
N GLU A 46 -20.69 32.47 -25.03
CA GLU A 46 -19.65 33.32 -24.47
C GLU A 46 -20.32 34.47 -23.69
N LEU A 47 -20.02 34.63 -22.40
CA LEU A 47 -20.63 35.65 -21.54
C LEU A 47 -19.58 36.50 -20.84
N LYS A 48 -19.54 37.80 -21.15
CA LYS A 48 -18.77 38.79 -20.41
C LYS A 48 -19.67 39.57 -19.45
N ILE A 49 -19.24 39.74 -18.20
CA ILE A 49 -19.94 40.51 -17.17
C ILE A 49 -18.97 41.51 -16.54
N SER A 50 -19.41 42.77 -16.42
CA SER A 50 -18.70 43.84 -15.72
C SER A 50 -19.57 44.48 -14.63
N GLY A 51 -18.91 45.10 -13.64
CA GLY A 51 -19.58 45.73 -12.50
C GLY A 51 -19.75 44.83 -11.25
N PRO A 52 -20.39 45.34 -10.18
CA PRO A 52 -20.52 44.66 -8.90
C PRO A 52 -21.56 43.52 -8.93
N LEU A 53 -21.16 42.34 -8.46
CA LEU A 53 -21.98 41.12 -8.37
C LEU A 53 -22.11 40.67 -6.90
N ASN A 54 -23.32 40.35 -6.44
CA ASN A 54 -23.56 39.71 -5.15
C ASN A 54 -24.01 38.25 -5.29
N GLY A 55 -24.33 37.61 -4.17
CA GLY A 55 -24.79 36.22 -4.14
C GLY A 55 -26.07 35.90 -4.91
N ALA A 56 -26.92 36.87 -5.26
CA ALA A 56 -28.06 36.66 -6.16
C ALA A 56 -27.60 36.56 -7.61
N ASP A 57 -26.68 37.43 -8.03
CA ASP A 57 -26.08 37.40 -9.37
C ASP A 57 -25.25 36.13 -9.57
N ILE A 58 -24.47 35.74 -8.57
CA ILE A 58 -23.63 34.52 -8.61
C ILE A 58 -24.49 33.25 -8.65
N LYS A 59 -25.62 33.22 -7.93
CA LYS A 59 -26.59 32.12 -8.02
C LYS A 59 -27.23 32.02 -9.41
N LEU A 60 -27.50 33.16 -10.07
CA LEU A 60 -27.96 33.17 -11.46
C LEU A 60 -26.84 32.69 -12.41
N LEU A 61 -25.59 33.11 -12.20
CA LEU A 61 -24.46 32.68 -13.02
C LEU A 61 -24.27 31.16 -12.94
N GLN A 62 -24.34 30.57 -11.73
CA GLN A 62 -24.38 29.11 -11.53
C GLN A 62 -25.47 28.43 -12.37
N GLN A 63 -26.69 28.98 -12.39
CA GLN A 63 -27.80 28.45 -13.20
C GLN A 63 -27.55 28.58 -14.72
N ILE A 64 -26.81 29.60 -15.15
CA ILE A 64 -26.49 29.83 -16.56
C ILE A 64 -25.39 28.88 -17.06
N VAL A 65 -24.37 28.59 -16.23
CA VAL A 65 -23.22 27.74 -16.61
C VAL A 65 -23.47 26.24 -16.42
N ASN A 66 -24.18 25.83 -15.36
CA ASN A 66 -24.36 24.41 -15.01
C ASN A 66 -25.54 23.72 -15.74
N ARG A 67 -25.86 24.17 -16.96
CA ARG A 67 -26.88 23.51 -17.80
C ARG A 67 -26.29 22.25 -18.43
N THR A 68 -26.89 21.10 -18.13
CA THR A 68 -26.32 19.78 -18.46
C THR A 68 -26.93 19.12 -19.70
N LYS A 69 -27.91 19.75 -20.36
CA LYS A 69 -28.59 19.21 -21.55
C LYS A 69 -28.98 20.33 -22.50
N THR A 70 -28.68 20.17 -23.79
CA THR A 70 -29.41 20.88 -24.85
C THR A 70 -30.84 20.33 -24.90
N ASN A 71 -31.83 21.17 -24.62
CA ASN A 71 -33.23 20.79 -24.54
C ASN A 71 -33.76 20.40 -25.93
N LYS A 72 -34.21 19.14 -26.09
CA LYS A 72 -34.82 18.66 -27.35
C LYS A 72 -36.04 19.46 -27.82
N LYS A 73 -36.68 20.26 -26.95
CA LYS A 73 -37.78 21.18 -27.31
C LYS A 73 -37.30 22.52 -27.91
N ASN A 74 -36.06 22.93 -27.68
CA ASN A 74 -35.48 24.19 -28.17
C ASN A 74 -34.31 23.91 -29.13
N PRO A 75 -34.57 23.66 -30.43
CA PRO A 75 -33.51 23.59 -31.43
C PRO A 75 -32.78 24.94 -31.49
N GLY A 76 -31.48 24.93 -31.14
CA GLY A 76 -30.64 26.13 -31.04
C GLY A 76 -30.12 26.48 -29.63
N GLU A 77 -30.37 25.65 -28.61
CA GLU A 77 -29.76 25.86 -27.29
C GLU A 77 -28.23 25.72 -27.33
N CYS A 78 -27.52 26.72 -26.80
CA CYS A 78 -26.08 26.70 -26.58
C CYS A 78 -25.76 26.57 -25.08
N LEU A 79 -24.71 25.80 -24.78
CA LEU A 79 -24.10 25.72 -23.46
C LEU A 79 -22.96 26.72 -23.38
N VAL A 80 -22.73 27.30 -22.20
CA VAL A 80 -21.66 28.29 -22.02
C VAL A 80 -20.31 27.59 -22.09
N THR A 81 -19.44 28.09 -22.97
CA THR A 81 -18.06 27.64 -23.17
C THR A 81 -17.02 28.65 -22.71
N ALA A 82 -17.37 29.94 -22.67
CA ALA A 82 -16.47 30.98 -22.15
C ALA A 82 -17.18 31.94 -21.17
N ILE A 83 -16.49 32.27 -20.09
CA ILE A 83 -16.88 33.29 -19.12
C ILE A 83 -15.78 34.34 -19.01
N ASP A 84 -16.14 35.61 -19.02
CA ASP A 84 -15.24 36.72 -18.70
C ASP A 84 -15.84 37.57 -17.58
N LEU A 85 -15.21 37.51 -16.40
CA LEU A 85 -15.52 38.32 -15.22
C LEU A 85 -14.38 39.29 -14.89
N SER A 86 -13.41 39.52 -15.79
CA SER A 86 -12.21 40.30 -15.50
C SER A 86 -12.49 41.75 -15.06
N GLU A 87 -13.59 42.32 -15.56
CA GLU A 87 -14.13 43.65 -15.22
C GLU A 87 -15.27 43.61 -14.18
N ALA A 88 -15.62 42.43 -13.65
CA ALA A 88 -16.58 42.29 -12.56
C ALA A 88 -15.89 42.50 -11.19
N ARG A 89 -16.70 42.68 -10.15
CA ARG A 89 -16.23 42.64 -8.76
C ARG A 89 -17.20 41.87 -7.87
N ILE A 90 -16.72 40.89 -7.11
CA ILE A 90 -17.55 40.20 -6.13
C ILE A 90 -17.73 41.08 -4.90
N MET A 91 -18.98 41.36 -4.54
CA MET A 91 -19.37 42.16 -3.39
C MET A 91 -19.93 41.26 -2.29
N GLY A 92 -19.54 41.52 -1.04
CA GLY A 92 -19.99 40.77 0.11
C GLY A 92 -21.47 40.96 0.42
N GLY A 93 -22.15 39.86 0.73
CA GLY A 93 -23.60 39.88 0.95
C GLY A 93 -24.17 38.56 1.48
N LYS A 94 -25.44 38.63 1.89
CA LYS A 94 -26.25 37.48 2.33
C LYS A 94 -27.42 37.18 1.37
N GLU A 95 -27.65 38.01 0.37
CA GLU A 95 -28.70 37.82 -0.63
C GLU A 95 -28.28 36.73 -1.62
N GLY A 96 -29.18 35.79 -1.94
CA GLY A 96 -28.85 34.63 -2.77
C GLY A 96 -27.96 33.62 -2.02
N ILE A 97 -26.68 33.56 -2.38
CA ILE A 97 -25.66 32.79 -1.63
C ILE A 97 -24.78 33.73 -0.79
N LYS A 98 -24.18 33.21 0.29
CA LYS A 98 -23.23 34.00 1.09
C LYS A 98 -21.99 34.31 0.27
N THR A 99 -21.66 35.60 0.19
CA THR A 99 -20.52 36.15 -0.57
C THR A 99 -19.71 37.07 0.34
N LYS A 100 -18.45 37.32 0.00
CA LYS A 100 -17.59 38.33 0.62
C LYS A 100 -16.94 39.16 -0.49
N ASN A 101 -16.42 40.34 -0.15
CA ASN A 101 -15.71 41.19 -1.10
C ASN A 101 -14.51 40.43 -1.67
N ASP A 102 -14.37 40.45 -3.00
CA ASP A 102 -13.19 39.98 -3.72
C ASP A 102 -12.82 38.49 -3.48
N GLU A 103 -13.74 37.68 -2.94
CA GLU A 103 -13.61 36.21 -2.88
C GLU A 103 -14.48 35.58 -3.99
N LEU A 104 -13.88 34.78 -4.89
CA LEU A 104 -14.62 34.05 -5.91
C LEU A 104 -15.38 32.89 -5.24
N PRO A 105 -16.73 32.88 -5.24
CA PRO A 105 -17.48 31.97 -4.37
C PRO A 105 -17.28 30.48 -4.70
N GLY A 106 -17.28 29.66 -3.65
CA GLY A 106 -17.16 28.22 -3.78
C GLY A 106 -18.30 27.61 -4.61
N GLY A 107 -17.97 26.61 -5.43
CA GLY A 107 -18.90 25.94 -6.33
C GLY A 107 -19.51 26.82 -7.44
N LEU A 108 -18.95 28.00 -7.77
CA LEU A 108 -19.50 28.88 -8.80
C LEU A 108 -19.57 28.22 -10.20
N PHE A 109 -18.53 27.48 -10.57
CA PHE A 109 -18.45 26.75 -11.84
C PHE A 109 -18.39 25.22 -11.62
N SER A 110 -18.65 24.71 -10.40
CA SER A 110 -18.66 23.26 -10.13
C SER A 110 -19.65 22.54 -11.05
N GLY A 111 -19.16 21.57 -11.82
CA GLY A 111 -19.93 20.82 -12.81
C GLY A 111 -20.13 21.49 -14.17
N ALA A 112 -19.50 22.64 -14.44
CA ALA A 112 -19.61 23.37 -15.70
C ALA A 112 -18.79 22.74 -16.85
N LYS A 113 -19.13 21.49 -17.20
CA LYS A 113 -18.36 20.58 -18.09
C LYS A 113 -18.01 21.12 -19.49
N MET A 114 -18.65 22.20 -19.93
CA MET A 114 -18.46 22.81 -21.25
C MET A 114 -17.54 24.04 -21.23
N LEU A 115 -17.20 24.59 -20.06
CA LEU A 115 -16.30 25.75 -19.98
C LEU A 115 -14.90 25.35 -20.44
N THR A 116 -14.38 26.06 -21.43
CA THR A 116 -13.02 25.91 -21.97
C THR A 116 -12.12 27.07 -21.57
N LYS A 117 -12.70 28.25 -21.31
CA LYS A 117 -12.01 29.48 -20.92
C LYS A 117 -12.79 30.21 -19.84
N VAL A 118 -12.13 30.59 -18.75
CA VAL A 118 -12.66 31.52 -17.75
C VAL A 118 -11.63 32.62 -17.49
N LEU A 119 -12.06 33.87 -17.46
CA LEU A 119 -11.33 34.98 -16.85
C LEU A 119 -12.05 35.34 -15.54
N ILE A 120 -11.34 35.32 -14.42
CA ILE A 120 -11.89 35.68 -13.10
C ILE A 120 -11.65 37.17 -12.80
N PRO A 121 -12.38 37.78 -11.84
CA PRO A 121 -12.18 39.18 -11.49
C PRO A 121 -10.73 39.52 -11.17
N ASN A 122 -10.21 40.61 -11.75
CA ASN A 122 -8.84 41.07 -11.50
C ASN A 122 -8.59 41.48 -10.04
N THR A 123 -9.65 41.62 -9.23
CA THR A 123 -9.55 41.89 -7.79
C THR A 123 -9.54 40.63 -6.92
N THR A 124 -9.74 39.43 -7.47
CA THR A 124 -9.92 38.20 -6.66
C THR A 124 -8.74 37.94 -5.73
N THR A 125 -9.03 37.72 -4.45
CA THR A 125 -8.07 37.43 -3.38
C THR A 125 -8.13 35.99 -2.89
N VAL A 126 -9.29 35.33 -3.06
CA VAL A 126 -9.55 33.94 -2.69
C VAL A 126 -10.29 33.23 -3.83
N ILE A 127 -9.85 32.04 -4.20
CA ILE A 127 -10.63 31.10 -5.02
C ILE A 127 -11.28 30.09 -4.07
N GLY A 128 -12.60 30.14 -3.94
CA GLY A 128 -13.34 29.37 -2.95
C GLY A 128 -13.43 27.86 -3.24
N LYS A 129 -13.81 27.10 -2.21
CA LYS A 129 -13.91 25.64 -2.26
C LYS A 129 -14.73 25.13 -3.47
N ASN A 130 -14.22 24.14 -4.21
CA ASN A 130 -14.84 23.54 -5.41
C ASN A 130 -15.16 24.54 -6.54
N CYS A 131 -14.51 25.71 -6.63
CA CYS A 131 -14.94 26.76 -7.57
C CYS A 131 -15.06 26.28 -9.04
N PHE A 132 -14.11 25.46 -9.51
CA PHE A 132 -14.05 24.88 -10.86
C PHE A 132 -14.14 23.36 -10.88
N GLU A 133 -14.54 22.72 -9.78
CA GLU A 133 -14.67 21.27 -9.67
C GLU A 133 -15.41 20.67 -10.91
N LYS A 134 -14.87 19.62 -11.52
CA LYS A 134 -15.45 18.92 -12.68
C LYS A 134 -15.68 19.83 -13.91
N CYS A 135 -14.92 20.91 -14.05
CA CYS A 135 -14.77 21.67 -15.31
C CYS A 135 -13.90 20.90 -16.33
N VAL A 136 -14.33 19.70 -16.72
CA VAL A 136 -13.57 18.74 -17.55
C VAL A 136 -13.12 19.26 -18.94
N SER A 137 -13.64 20.40 -19.40
CA SER A 137 -13.23 21.04 -20.66
C SER A 137 -12.27 22.22 -20.50
N LEU A 138 -12.01 22.67 -19.27
CA LEU A 138 -11.15 23.83 -19.00
C LEU A 138 -9.70 23.47 -19.32
N THR A 139 -9.05 24.24 -20.19
CA THR A 139 -7.69 23.93 -20.66
C THR A 139 -6.61 24.76 -19.97
N ALA A 140 -6.93 26.01 -19.65
CA ALA A 140 -6.10 26.96 -18.92
C ALA A 140 -6.97 28.02 -18.24
N ILE A 141 -6.47 28.60 -17.15
CA ILE A 141 -7.11 29.71 -16.44
C ILE A 141 -6.02 30.66 -15.91
N PRO A 142 -6.06 31.97 -16.23
CA PRO A 142 -5.17 32.94 -15.63
C PRO A 142 -5.63 33.26 -14.20
N ILE A 143 -4.70 33.16 -13.24
CA ILE A 143 -4.92 33.48 -11.83
C ILE A 143 -4.30 34.86 -11.56
N PRO A 144 -5.05 35.87 -11.06
CA PRO A 144 -4.51 37.18 -10.71
C PRO A 144 -3.50 37.11 -9.55
N GLU A 145 -2.46 37.95 -9.61
CA GLU A 145 -1.43 38.09 -8.54
C GLU A 145 -1.99 38.56 -7.18
N THR A 146 -3.24 39.01 -7.14
CA THR A 146 -3.97 39.35 -5.91
C THR A 146 -4.45 38.12 -5.13
N VAL A 147 -4.49 36.93 -5.75
CA VAL A 147 -4.96 35.69 -5.10
C VAL A 147 -3.91 35.20 -4.09
N THR A 148 -4.30 35.17 -2.82
CA THR A 148 -3.45 34.69 -1.70
C THR A 148 -3.89 33.32 -1.17
N THR A 149 -5.10 32.87 -1.52
CA THR A 149 -5.68 31.59 -1.09
C THR A 149 -6.41 30.91 -2.23
N ILE A 150 -6.14 29.61 -2.43
CA ILE A 150 -6.97 28.70 -3.21
C ILE A 150 -7.45 27.62 -2.24
N GLU A 151 -8.76 27.57 -1.99
CA GLU A 151 -9.37 26.62 -1.06
C GLU A 151 -9.48 25.20 -1.65
N ASN A 152 -9.89 24.23 -0.84
CA ASN A 152 -9.93 22.82 -1.21
C ASN A 152 -10.71 22.53 -2.51
N GLU A 153 -10.30 21.48 -3.23
CA GLU A 153 -11.02 20.91 -4.38
C GLU A 153 -11.26 21.93 -5.53
N ALA A 154 -10.60 23.09 -5.50
CA ALA A 154 -10.96 24.23 -6.35
C ALA A 154 -10.84 23.97 -7.86
N PHE A 155 -9.96 23.07 -8.31
CA PHE A 155 -9.84 22.59 -9.68
C PHE A 155 -9.93 21.05 -9.78
N GLU A 156 -10.53 20.37 -8.79
CA GLU A 156 -10.74 18.92 -8.81
C GLU A 156 -11.41 18.48 -10.13
N ASP A 157 -10.99 17.37 -10.74
CA ASP A 157 -11.51 16.84 -12.01
C ASP A 157 -11.52 17.84 -13.19
N CYS A 158 -10.65 18.85 -13.19
CA CYS A 158 -10.36 19.66 -14.38
C CYS A 158 -9.49 18.85 -15.37
N GLU A 159 -10.02 17.76 -15.90
CA GLU A 159 -9.25 16.72 -16.62
C GLU A 159 -8.41 17.23 -17.79
N LYS A 160 -8.79 18.34 -18.43
CA LYS A 160 -8.06 18.97 -19.56
C LYS A 160 -7.18 20.15 -19.18
N LEU A 161 -7.11 20.53 -17.91
CA LEU A 161 -6.27 21.64 -17.43
C LEU A 161 -4.80 21.23 -17.58
N SER A 162 -4.14 21.72 -18.63
CA SER A 162 -2.80 21.26 -19.00
C SER A 162 -1.67 22.11 -18.42
N SER A 163 -1.99 23.36 -18.08
CA SER A 163 -1.11 24.29 -17.37
C SER A 163 -1.91 25.28 -16.53
N ILE A 164 -1.33 25.68 -15.40
CA ILE A 164 -1.83 26.77 -14.54
C ILE A 164 -0.63 27.50 -13.95
N SER A 165 -0.68 28.84 -13.94
CA SER A 165 0.30 29.66 -13.22
C SER A 165 -0.26 30.01 -11.85
N LEU A 166 0.49 29.68 -10.80
CA LEU A 166 0.16 30.10 -9.44
C LEU A 166 0.81 31.47 -9.15
N PRO A 167 0.10 32.38 -8.46
CA PRO A 167 0.60 33.73 -8.19
C PRO A 167 1.70 33.72 -7.13
N ALA A 168 2.65 34.65 -7.22
CA ALA A 168 3.84 34.65 -6.37
C ALA A 168 3.52 34.84 -4.87
N ASN A 169 2.41 35.51 -4.56
CA ASN A 169 1.96 35.79 -3.20
C ASN A 169 0.97 34.75 -2.62
N LEU A 170 0.88 33.55 -3.24
CA LEU A 170 0.01 32.48 -2.76
C LEU A 170 0.53 31.92 -1.41
N LYS A 171 -0.31 31.99 -0.38
CA LYS A 171 0.03 31.55 0.99
C LYS A 171 -0.64 30.23 1.37
N THR A 172 -1.81 29.99 0.81
CA THR A 172 -2.65 28.83 1.14
C THR A 172 -3.09 28.14 -0.14
N LEU A 173 -2.73 26.86 -0.25
CA LEU A 173 -3.17 25.94 -1.28
C LEU A 173 -3.86 24.76 -0.57
N GLY A 174 -5.16 24.60 -0.79
CA GLY A 174 -5.99 23.62 -0.08
C GLY A 174 -5.70 22.15 -0.45
N ASN A 175 -6.46 21.26 0.17
CA ASN A 175 -6.45 19.83 -0.17
C ASN A 175 -7.15 19.57 -1.52
N GLY A 176 -6.70 18.58 -2.29
CA GLY A 176 -7.35 18.12 -3.52
C GLY A 176 -7.45 19.18 -4.63
N VAL A 177 -6.73 20.30 -4.55
CA VAL A 177 -6.92 21.44 -5.47
C VAL A 177 -6.76 21.05 -6.93
N PHE A 178 -5.83 20.15 -7.25
CA PHE A 178 -5.61 19.62 -8.61
C PHE A 178 -5.87 18.12 -8.70
N GLU A 179 -6.64 17.53 -7.76
CA GLU A 179 -7.03 16.12 -7.88
C GLU A 179 -7.73 15.88 -9.23
N GLY A 180 -7.40 14.82 -9.94
CA GLY A 180 -8.00 14.49 -11.24
C GLY A 180 -7.62 15.42 -12.41
N CYS A 181 -6.67 16.35 -12.26
CA CYS A 181 -6.14 17.20 -13.35
C CYS A 181 -5.22 16.40 -14.30
N LYS A 182 -5.78 15.40 -14.98
CA LYS A 182 -5.06 14.39 -15.77
C LYS A 182 -4.18 14.95 -16.88
N ALA A 183 -4.49 16.12 -17.44
CA ALA A 183 -3.69 16.78 -18.47
C ALA A 183 -2.54 17.66 -17.94
N LEU A 184 -2.48 17.94 -16.63
CA LEU A 184 -1.46 18.84 -16.05
C LEU A 184 -0.07 18.21 -16.20
N THR A 185 0.83 18.91 -16.90
CA THR A 185 2.17 18.36 -17.21
C THR A 185 3.27 18.86 -16.30
N ALA A 186 3.18 20.10 -15.81
CA ALA A 186 4.12 20.70 -14.88
C ALA A 186 3.45 21.76 -14.00
N ILE A 187 4.00 22.00 -12.80
CA ILE A 187 3.57 23.09 -11.92
C ILE A 187 4.72 23.62 -11.05
N VAL A 188 4.64 24.91 -10.72
CA VAL A 188 5.53 25.59 -9.76
C VAL A 188 4.71 25.96 -8.53
N ILE A 189 5.10 25.47 -7.36
CA ILE A 189 4.50 25.83 -6.07
C ILE A 189 5.19 27.10 -5.53
N PRO A 190 4.46 28.19 -5.20
CA PRO A 190 5.05 29.43 -4.71
C PRO A 190 5.74 29.33 -3.34
N GLU A 191 6.76 30.17 -3.12
CA GLU A 191 7.67 30.15 -1.94
C GLU A 191 6.99 30.26 -0.56
N ASP A 192 5.84 30.93 -0.49
CA ASP A 192 5.10 31.11 0.77
C ASP A 192 4.24 29.89 1.16
N VAL A 193 4.09 28.89 0.27
CA VAL A 193 3.36 27.64 0.53
C VAL A 193 4.22 26.69 1.38
N LYS A 194 3.78 26.44 2.62
CA LYS A 194 4.60 25.73 3.62
C LYS A 194 4.47 24.21 3.60
N GLU A 195 3.36 23.69 3.09
CA GLU A 195 2.96 22.28 3.19
C GLU A 195 2.16 21.93 1.93
N LEU A 196 2.33 20.72 1.38
CA LEU A 196 1.44 20.23 0.32
C LEU A 196 0.24 19.54 0.97
N GLY A 197 -0.96 19.97 0.61
CA GLY A 197 -2.21 19.41 1.16
C GLY A 197 -2.45 17.94 0.81
N THR A 198 -3.41 17.32 1.49
CA THR A 198 -3.89 15.97 1.18
C THR A 198 -4.45 15.95 -0.25
N ASP A 199 -4.22 14.87 -0.99
CA ASP A 199 -4.72 14.62 -2.35
C ASP A 199 -4.35 15.68 -3.42
N LEU A 200 -3.44 16.62 -3.11
CA LEU A 200 -3.22 17.86 -3.89
C LEU A 200 -3.10 17.67 -5.42
N PHE A 201 -2.34 16.67 -5.87
CA PHE A 201 -2.14 16.27 -7.28
C PHE A 201 -2.58 14.83 -7.53
N ARG A 202 -3.45 14.26 -6.68
CA ARG A 202 -3.89 12.87 -6.83
C ARG A 202 -4.50 12.65 -8.22
N GLY A 203 -4.03 11.64 -8.96
CA GLY A 203 -4.51 11.35 -10.31
C GLY A 203 -4.08 12.34 -11.40
N CYS A 204 -3.07 13.20 -11.15
CA CYS A 204 -2.42 13.98 -12.21
C CYS A 204 -1.50 13.08 -13.06
N GLU A 205 -2.09 12.16 -13.83
CA GLU A 205 -1.35 11.05 -14.48
C GLU A 205 -0.23 11.52 -15.43
N ASN A 206 -0.36 12.70 -16.05
CA ASN A 206 0.66 13.29 -16.95
C ASN A 206 1.64 14.27 -16.28
N LEU A 207 1.61 14.44 -14.96
CA LEU A 207 2.51 15.34 -14.25
C LEU A 207 3.94 14.79 -14.30
N THR A 208 4.85 15.51 -14.96
CA THR A 208 6.25 15.10 -15.15
C THR A 208 7.24 15.95 -14.36
N ALA A 209 6.88 17.19 -14.01
CA ALA A 209 7.76 18.13 -13.31
C ALA A 209 7.01 18.93 -12.23
N VAL A 210 7.58 19.01 -11.03
CA VAL A 210 7.03 19.78 -9.90
C VAL A 210 8.16 20.55 -9.25
N THR A 211 8.06 21.88 -9.26
CA THR A 211 8.99 22.75 -8.50
C THR A 211 8.39 23.02 -7.12
N LEU A 212 9.15 22.70 -6.07
CA LEU A 212 8.76 22.86 -4.67
C LEU A 212 9.51 24.04 -4.03
N PRO A 213 8.91 24.73 -3.04
CA PRO A 213 9.51 25.90 -2.40
C PRO A 213 10.54 25.50 -1.34
N ASP A 214 11.61 26.29 -1.17
CA ASP A 214 12.76 25.93 -0.32
C ASP A 214 12.41 25.67 1.16
N ARG A 215 11.26 26.19 1.61
CA ARG A 215 10.78 26.14 2.99
C ARG A 215 9.65 25.13 3.24
N LEU A 216 9.37 24.26 2.27
CA LEU A 216 8.36 23.20 2.39
C LEU A 216 8.68 22.26 3.55
N LYS A 217 7.72 22.03 4.46
CA LYS A 217 7.91 21.19 5.66
C LYS A 217 7.50 19.73 5.47
N SER A 218 6.47 19.49 4.66
CA SER A 218 5.80 18.20 4.58
C SER A 218 5.12 18.00 3.22
N VAL A 219 5.02 16.73 2.83
CA VAL A 219 4.20 16.27 1.72
C VAL A 219 2.97 15.57 2.31
N GLY A 220 1.77 16.05 2.00
CA GLY A 220 0.50 15.51 2.51
C GLY A 220 0.22 14.07 2.08
N SER A 221 -0.77 13.45 2.71
CA SER A 221 -1.19 12.10 2.33
C SER A 221 -1.83 12.11 0.94
N ASN A 222 -1.61 11.08 0.13
CA ASN A 222 -2.00 11.00 -1.28
C ASN A 222 -1.51 12.14 -2.22
N ALA A 223 -0.63 13.05 -1.78
CA ALA A 223 -0.38 14.32 -2.48
C ALA A 223 0.02 14.19 -3.96
N PHE A 224 0.68 13.10 -4.35
CA PHE A 224 1.05 12.73 -5.72
C PHE A 224 0.55 11.32 -6.11
N ARG A 225 -0.39 10.73 -5.37
CA ARG A 225 -0.93 9.39 -5.67
C ARG A 225 -1.41 9.30 -7.11
N ASP A 226 -1.13 8.21 -7.82
CA ASP A 226 -1.43 8.02 -9.24
C ASP A 226 -0.73 9.02 -10.22
N CYS A 227 0.29 9.79 -9.80
CA CYS A 227 1.13 10.59 -10.72
C CYS A 227 2.09 9.70 -11.54
N LYS A 228 1.52 8.87 -12.42
CA LYS A 228 2.19 7.77 -13.13
C LYS A 228 3.38 8.18 -13.98
N ASN A 229 3.37 9.40 -14.54
CA ASN A 229 4.46 9.94 -15.38
C ASN A 229 5.48 10.82 -14.62
N LEU A 230 5.37 10.97 -13.29
CA LEU A 230 6.35 11.71 -12.50
C LEU A 230 7.64 10.90 -12.42
N THR A 231 8.71 11.35 -13.08
CA THR A 231 9.97 10.60 -13.20
C THR A 231 10.96 10.87 -12.07
N GLY A 232 10.89 12.07 -11.48
CA GLY A 232 11.73 12.49 -10.36
C GLY A 232 11.15 13.71 -9.63
N ILE A 233 11.49 13.84 -8.35
CA ILE A 233 11.13 15.03 -7.55
C ILE A 233 12.25 15.34 -6.54
N THR A 234 12.66 16.60 -6.46
CA THR A 234 13.65 17.06 -5.48
C THR A 234 12.92 17.59 -4.26
N LEU A 235 13.02 16.91 -3.11
CA LEU A 235 12.45 17.42 -1.86
C LEU A 235 13.39 18.45 -1.22
N PRO A 236 12.90 19.64 -0.84
CA PRO A 236 13.67 20.59 -0.04
C PRO A 236 14.16 19.98 1.27
N LYS A 237 15.36 20.37 1.74
CA LYS A 237 15.99 19.83 2.98
C LYS A 237 15.19 20.12 4.26
N SER A 238 14.20 20.99 4.19
CA SER A 238 13.21 21.32 5.23
C SER A 238 12.09 20.27 5.33
N VAL A 239 11.89 19.45 4.30
CA VAL A 239 10.91 18.35 4.29
C VAL A 239 11.38 17.25 5.24
N ASN A 240 10.56 17.00 6.25
CA ASN A 240 10.83 16.01 7.30
C ASN A 240 9.76 14.90 7.37
N GLU A 241 8.56 15.15 6.83
CA GLU A 241 7.45 14.19 6.79
C GLU A 241 6.90 13.98 5.37
N ILE A 242 6.70 12.71 5.03
CA ILE A 242 5.96 12.26 3.85
C ILE A 242 4.73 11.49 4.33
N GLY A 243 3.54 11.97 3.96
CA GLY A 243 2.26 11.41 4.35
C GLY A 243 1.99 9.99 3.84
N SER A 244 0.90 9.39 4.32
CA SER A 244 0.49 8.06 3.86
C SER A 244 0.09 8.11 2.38
N SER A 245 0.48 7.11 1.60
CA SER A 245 0.20 7.00 0.17
C SER A 245 0.63 8.22 -0.69
N ALA A 246 1.52 9.07 -0.18
CA ALA A 246 1.90 10.34 -0.81
C ALA A 246 2.37 10.20 -2.27
N PHE A 247 3.09 9.14 -2.60
CA PHE A 247 3.57 8.77 -3.93
C PHE A 247 3.08 7.36 -4.36
N GLU A 248 1.94 6.90 -3.82
CA GLU A 248 1.39 5.59 -4.20
C GLU A 248 1.10 5.53 -5.71
N ASP A 249 1.52 4.45 -6.36
CA ASP A 249 1.46 4.22 -7.82
C ASP A 249 2.05 5.36 -8.70
N CYS A 250 3.03 6.10 -8.18
CA CYS A 250 3.98 6.89 -8.98
C CYS A 250 4.94 5.96 -9.75
N THR A 251 4.40 5.18 -10.70
CA THR A 251 5.12 4.02 -11.28
C THR A 251 6.41 4.37 -12.01
N SER A 252 6.54 5.60 -12.54
CA SER A 252 7.76 6.08 -13.23
C SER A 252 8.76 6.79 -12.31
N LEU A 253 8.44 6.97 -11.02
CA LEU A 253 9.31 7.71 -10.08
C LEU A 253 10.60 6.93 -9.84
N SER A 254 11.68 7.43 -10.43
CA SER A 254 13.00 6.79 -10.45
C SER A 254 13.99 7.44 -9.48
N THR A 255 13.82 8.75 -9.23
CA THR A 255 14.70 9.56 -8.38
C THR A 255 13.92 10.42 -7.40
N ILE A 256 14.28 10.35 -6.12
CA ILE A 256 13.78 11.24 -5.08
C ILE A 256 14.83 11.40 -3.98
N GLU A 257 15.19 12.63 -3.63
CA GLU A 257 16.09 12.92 -2.52
C GLU A 257 15.30 12.88 -1.20
N MET A 258 15.65 11.97 -0.28
CA MET A 258 14.89 11.73 0.96
C MET A 258 15.75 11.78 2.23
N ALA A 259 17.02 12.17 2.14
CA ALA A 259 17.99 12.09 3.24
C ALA A 259 17.53 12.83 4.51
N SER A 260 16.84 13.97 4.37
CA SER A 260 16.30 14.77 5.48
C SER A 260 15.02 14.23 6.13
N VAL A 261 14.33 13.29 5.47
CA VAL A 261 13.01 12.79 5.89
C VAL A 261 13.17 11.88 7.11
N ASN A 262 12.37 12.14 8.15
CA ASN A 262 12.41 11.38 9.41
C ASN A 262 11.14 10.54 9.68
N ASN A 263 10.06 10.82 8.95
CA ASN A 263 8.76 10.16 9.09
C ASN A 263 8.18 9.85 7.71
N VAL A 264 8.07 8.57 7.39
CA VAL A 264 7.45 8.05 6.15
C VAL A 264 6.15 7.35 6.52
N GLY A 265 5.04 7.82 5.94
CA GLY A 265 3.70 7.28 6.16
C GLY A 265 3.49 5.87 5.62
N SER A 266 2.32 5.30 5.91
CA SER A 266 1.95 3.97 5.39
C SER A 266 1.72 4.05 3.88
N SER A 267 2.14 3.04 3.12
CA SER A 267 2.05 2.98 1.65
C SER A 267 2.64 4.19 0.90
N ALA A 268 3.48 5.02 1.54
CA ALA A 268 3.97 6.29 1.01
C ALA A 268 4.59 6.22 -0.40
N PHE A 269 5.24 5.11 -0.74
CA PHE A 269 5.82 4.79 -2.06
C PHE A 269 5.30 3.44 -2.59
N GLU A 270 4.16 2.94 -2.12
CA GLU A 270 3.61 1.67 -2.61
C GLU A 270 3.42 1.74 -4.13
N GLY A 271 3.96 0.78 -4.89
CA GLY A 271 3.86 0.77 -6.34
C GLY A 271 4.82 1.70 -7.10
N CYS A 272 5.79 2.36 -6.44
CA CYS A 272 6.89 3.09 -7.09
C CYS A 272 7.88 2.13 -7.80
N LYS A 273 7.42 1.50 -8.88
CA LYS A 273 8.10 0.39 -9.57
C LYS A 273 9.44 0.77 -10.20
N ALA A 274 9.67 2.04 -10.53
CA ALA A 274 10.94 2.54 -11.08
C ALA A 274 11.96 3.00 -10.02
N LEU A 275 11.59 3.08 -8.73
CA LEU A 275 12.45 3.63 -7.69
C LEU A 275 13.62 2.67 -7.40
N GLY A 276 14.84 3.07 -7.76
CA GLY A 276 16.03 2.21 -7.66
C GLY A 276 16.66 2.14 -6.26
N SER A 277 16.55 3.20 -5.47
CA SER A 277 17.18 3.30 -4.14
C SER A 277 16.42 4.22 -3.20
N ALA A 278 16.54 4.01 -1.88
CA ALA A 278 16.02 4.91 -0.86
C ALA A 278 17.04 5.11 0.28
N THR A 279 17.38 6.36 0.58
CA THR A 279 18.35 6.72 1.63
C THR A 279 17.76 7.73 2.60
N PHE A 280 17.89 7.47 3.90
CA PHE A 280 17.41 8.32 4.98
C PHE A 280 18.48 8.44 6.08
N ASP A 281 18.93 9.66 6.39
CA ASP A 281 19.99 9.89 7.38
C ASP A 281 19.46 9.88 8.83
N LYS A 282 18.15 10.15 9.00
CA LYS A 282 17.52 10.43 10.30
C LYS A 282 16.12 9.79 10.44
N ILE A 283 15.90 8.64 9.83
CA ILE A 283 14.59 7.95 9.90
C ILE A 283 14.26 7.56 11.35
N SER A 284 13.06 7.93 11.77
CA SER A 284 12.49 7.66 13.11
C SER A 284 11.20 6.84 13.03
N LYS A 285 10.47 6.95 11.92
CA LYS A 285 9.22 6.21 11.65
C LYS A 285 9.14 5.80 10.18
N LEU A 286 8.87 4.51 9.95
CA LEU A 286 8.63 3.90 8.64
C LEU A 286 7.29 3.14 8.70
N GLY A 287 6.29 3.63 7.96
CA GLY A 287 4.94 3.09 7.96
C GLY A 287 4.81 1.68 7.36
N SER A 288 3.67 1.05 7.61
CA SER A 288 3.31 -0.23 6.97
C SER A 288 3.20 -0.06 5.46
N SER A 289 3.64 -1.05 4.69
CA SER A 289 3.64 -1.03 3.22
C SER A 289 4.42 0.13 2.56
N ALA A 290 5.25 0.89 3.30
CA ALA A 290 5.85 2.14 2.83
C ALA A 290 6.54 2.07 1.45
N PHE A 291 7.18 0.95 1.10
CA PHE A 291 7.81 0.67 -0.19
C PHE A 291 7.26 -0.60 -0.86
N LYS A 292 6.05 -1.05 -0.49
CA LYS A 292 5.46 -2.28 -1.03
C LYS A 292 5.39 -2.24 -2.56
N ASN A 293 5.78 -3.32 -3.22
CA ASN A 293 5.84 -3.46 -4.68
C ASN A 293 6.77 -2.43 -5.39
N CYS A 294 7.76 -1.84 -4.71
CA CYS A 294 8.86 -1.11 -5.37
C CYS A 294 9.81 -2.11 -6.06
N SER A 295 9.38 -2.67 -7.19
CA SER A 295 9.99 -3.85 -7.79
C SER A 295 11.40 -3.65 -8.37
N SER A 296 11.87 -2.40 -8.51
CA SER A 296 13.24 -2.05 -8.90
C SER A 296 14.11 -1.53 -7.75
N LEU A 297 13.58 -1.46 -6.52
CA LEU A 297 14.30 -0.99 -5.35
C LEU A 297 15.41 -2.00 -5.02
N ALA A 298 16.67 -1.64 -5.26
CA ALA A 298 17.82 -2.51 -5.12
C ALA A 298 18.58 -2.28 -3.80
N THR A 299 18.62 -1.02 -3.34
CA THR A 299 19.39 -0.57 -2.17
C THR A 299 18.53 0.30 -1.25
N VAL A 300 18.53 -0.01 0.05
CA VAL A 300 17.86 0.79 1.09
C VAL A 300 18.82 1.10 2.24
N ILE A 301 19.06 2.39 2.50
CA ILE A 301 19.94 2.86 3.58
C ILE A 301 19.08 3.58 4.62
N LEU A 302 18.88 2.95 5.77
CA LEU A 302 18.17 3.52 6.92
C LEU A 302 19.19 3.87 8.02
N GLN A 303 19.34 5.15 8.33
CA GLN A 303 20.11 5.67 9.47
C GLN A 303 19.22 6.51 10.38
N GLY A 304 19.48 6.51 11.69
CA GLY A 304 18.69 7.26 12.67
C GLY A 304 18.22 6.39 13.84
N HIS A 305 17.02 6.64 14.33
CA HIS A 305 16.46 6.05 15.55
C HIS A 305 15.12 5.34 15.31
N LEU A 306 15.06 4.52 14.27
CA LEU A 306 13.86 3.74 13.91
C LEU A 306 13.61 2.61 14.91
N ASN A 307 12.43 2.55 15.52
CA ASN A 307 12.09 1.47 16.47
C ASN A 307 11.57 0.20 15.78
N GLU A 308 10.95 0.32 14.60
CA GLU A 308 10.24 -0.76 13.92
C GLU A 308 10.34 -0.62 12.39
N ILE A 309 10.55 -1.75 11.70
CA ILE A 309 10.27 -1.86 10.26
C ILE A 309 8.80 -2.26 10.13
N GLY A 310 7.96 -1.39 9.57
CA GLY A 310 6.51 -1.58 9.49
C GLY A 310 6.08 -2.86 8.76
N ALA A 311 4.86 -3.34 9.06
CA ALA A 311 4.31 -4.52 8.40
C ALA A 311 4.23 -4.33 6.88
N SER A 312 4.66 -5.33 6.11
CA SER A 312 4.78 -5.27 4.64
C SER A 312 5.65 -4.14 4.07
N ALA A 313 6.48 -3.45 4.87
CA ALA A 313 7.19 -2.23 4.45
C ALA A 313 7.96 -2.35 3.13
N PHE A 314 8.62 -3.48 2.87
CA PHE A 314 9.36 -3.77 1.63
C PHE A 314 8.78 -4.98 0.87
N ARG A 315 7.53 -5.37 1.17
CA ARG A 315 6.89 -6.53 0.53
C ARG A 315 6.91 -6.40 -0.99
N GLY A 316 7.46 -7.37 -1.72
CA GLY A 316 7.52 -7.36 -3.17
C GLY A 316 8.61 -6.44 -3.76
N CYS A 317 9.56 -5.96 -2.96
CA CYS A 317 10.79 -5.32 -3.47
C CYS A 317 11.73 -6.40 -4.02
N SER A 318 11.35 -7.01 -5.15
CA SER A 318 11.98 -8.23 -5.66
C SER A 318 13.47 -8.13 -5.95
N THR A 319 13.96 -6.93 -6.27
CA THR A 319 15.38 -6.61 -6.54
C THR A 319 16.19 -6.22 -5.30
N LEU A 320 15.54 -6.03 -4.14
CA LEU A 320 16.21 -5.55 -2.93
C LEU A 320 17.29 -6.56 -2.52
N SER A 321 18.54 -6.13 -2.56
CA SER A 321 19.71 -6.98 -2.35
C SER A 321 20.66 -6.42 -1.30
N ASP A 322 20.64 -5.10 -1.08
CA ASP A 322 21.37 -4.40 -0.03
C ASP A 322 20.40 -3.60 0.85
N ILE A 323 20.43 -3.85 2.16
CA ILE A 323 19.69 -3.06 3.13
C ILE A 323 20.49 -2.85 4.43
N THR A 324 20.64 -1.58 4.80
CA THR A 324 21.12 -1.17 6.14
C THR A 324 19.92 -0.94 7.06
N ILE A 325 19.89 -1.64 8.21
CA ILE A 325 18.87 -1.48 9.26
C ILE A 325 19.52 -0.87 10.52
N PRO A 326 18.93 0.17 11.17
CA PRO A 326 19.50 0.76 12.39
C PRO A 326 19.55 -0.24 13.54
N ALA A 327 20.66 -0.26 14.28
CA ALA A 327 20.90 -1.22 15.37
C ALA A 327 19.85 -1.17 16.50
N ASN A 328 19.11 -0.06 16.63
CA ASN A 328 18.09 0.16 17.65
C ASN A 328 16.67 -0.31 17.24
N VAL A 329 16.49 -0.88 16.04
CA VAL A 329 15.22 -1.49 15.60
C VAL A 329 14.91 -2.71 16.48
N LYS A 330 13.72 -2.74 17.08
CA LYS A 330 13.26 -3.77 18.00
C LYS A 330 12.26 -4.74 17.38
N ILE A 331 11.61 -4.36 16.29
CA ILE A 331 10.53 -5.10 15.65
C ILE A 331 10.75 -5.08 14.13
N ILE A 332 10.66 -6.26 13.51
CA ILE A 332 10.43 -6.41 12.07
C ILE A 332 8.99 -6.90 11.91
N GLY A 333 8.14 -6.11 11.26
CA GLY A 333 6.71 -6.36 11.12
C GLY A 333 6.38 -7.59 10.25
N SER A 334 5.14 -8.07 10.34
CA SER A 334 4.68 -9.19 9.52
C SER A 334 4.77 -8.84 8.02
N ARG A 335 5.25 -9.79 7.20
CA ARG A 335 5.55 -9.62 5.76
C ARG A 335 6.53 -8.50 5.39
N ALA A 336 7.30 -7.94 6.33
CA ALA A 336 8.16 -6.78 6.09
C ALA A 336 9.08 -6.90 4.85
N PHE A 337 9.60 -8.10 4.58
CA PHE A 337 10.44 -8.45 3.43
C PHE A 337 9.87 -9.62 2.60
N ASP A 338 8.56 -9.92 2.71
CA ASP A 338 7.93 -10.96 1.87
C ASP A 338 8.16 -10.67 0.38
N ASP A 339 8.47 -11.69 -0.43
CA ASP A 339 8.82 -11.58 -1.85
C ASP A 339 10.10 -10.76 -2.17
N CYS A 340 10.98 -10.45 -1.20
CA CYS A 340 12.31 -9.84 -1.45
C CYS A 340 13.31 -10.86 -2.04
N LYS A 341 13.03 -11.31 -3.27
CA LYS A 341 13.68 -12.46 -3.92
C LYS A 341 15.18 -12.32 -4.13
N SER A 342 15.72 -11.12 -4.29
CA SER A 342 17.16 -10.85 -4.44
C SER A 342 17.91 -10.65 -3.11
N LEU A 343 17.22 -10.64 -1.96
CA LEU A 343 17.85 -10.42 -0.66
C LEU A 343 18.68 -11.65 -0.29
N SER A 344 20.00 -11.56 -0.44
CA SER A 344 20.91 -12.71 -0.27
C SER A 344 21.54 -12.81 1.12
N GLN A 345 21.61 -11.69 1.83
CA GLN A 345 22.19 -11.50 3.15
C GLN A 345 21.36 -10.44 3.89
N ILE A 346 21.28 -10.54 5.22
CA ILE A 346 20.72 -9.46 6.06
C ILE A 346 21.37 -9.47 7.45
N THR A 347 21.85 -8.30 7.89
CA THR A 347 22.29 -8.10 9.26
C THR A 347 21.10 -7.70 10.13
N LEU A 348 20.65 -8.61 11.00
CA LEU A 348 19.57 -8.32 11.93
C LEU A 348 20.07 -7.44 13.09
N PRO A 349 19.30 -6.41 13.51
CA PRO A 349 19.74 -5.43 14.52
C PRO A 349 19.86 -6.07 15.91
N THR A 350 20.86 -5.68 16.69
CA THR A 350 21.16 -6.32 17.99
C THR A 350 20.07 -6.10 19.04
N ALA A 351 19.31 -5.00 18.94
CA ALA A 351 18.15 -4.72 19.80
C ALA A 351 16.86 -5.45 19.38
N LEU A 352 16.88 -6.32 18.35
CA LEU A 352 15.70 -6.99 17.82
C LEU A 352 15.05 -7.90 18.88
N THR A 353 13.75 -7.71 19.11
CA THR A 353 12.97 -8.51 20.07
C THR A 353 11.88 -9.35 19.43
N LYS A 354 11.41 -8.99 18.22
CA LYS A 354 10.34 -9.67 17.51
C LYS A 354 10.55 -9.66 16.00
N ILE A 355 10.35 -10.81 15.37
CA ILE A 355 10.17 -10.98 13.92
C ILE A 355 8.70 -11.39 13.69
N GLY A 356 7.99 -10.66 12.83
CA GLY A 356 6.58 -10.90 12.52
C GLY A 356 6.33 -12.14 11.65
N ASP A 357 5.05 -12.47 11.48
CA ASP A 357 4.64 -13.58 10.61
C ASP A 357 5.04 -13.30 9.17
N HIS A 358 5.57 -14.31 8.49
CA HIS A 358 5.94 -14.24 7.06
C HIS A 358 6.98 -13.13 6.76
N ALA A 359 7.73 -12.66 7.76
CA ALA A 359 8.59 -11.48 7.66
C ALA A 359 9.64 -11.55 6.53
N PHE A 360 10.16 -12.74 6.22
CA PHE A 360 11.08 -13.03 5.12
C PHE A 360 10.55 -14.15 4.22
N GLU A 361 9.22 -14.33 4.14
CA GLU A 361 8.62 -15.31 3.24
C GLU A 361 9.09 -15.06 1.79
N ASN A 362 9.36 -16.11 1.03
CA ASN A 362 9.77 -16.01 -0.38
C ASN A 362 11.08 -15.22 -0.63
N CYS A 363 11.92 -14.99 0.40
CA CYS A 363 13.30 -14.47 0.26
C CYS A 363 14.23 -15.54 -0.34
N ALA A 364 13.96 -15.92 -1.59
CA ALA A 364 14.53 -17.11 -2.23
C ALA A 364 16.07 -17.11 -2.35
N SER A 365 16.72 -15.95 -2.35
CA SER A 365 18.19 -15.84 -2.42
C SER A 365 18.89 -15.82 -1.05
N LEU A 366 18.15 -15.72 0.06
CA LEU A 366 18.71 -15.54 1.40
C LEU A 366 19.45 -16.82 1.83
N ARG A 367 20.76 -16.72 2.09
CA ARG A 367 21.63 -17.88 2.35
C ARG A 367 21.83 -18.21 3.82
N GLU A 368 22.07 -17.19 4.63
CA GLU A 368 22.38 -17.32 6.05
C GLU A 368 21.58 -16.30 6.86
N VAL A 369 21.13 -16.70 8.05
CA VAL A 369 20.51 -15.79 9.03
C VAL A 369 20.97 -16.12 10.45
N SER A 370 21.51 -15.13 11.14
CA SER A 370 21.79 -15.17 12.58
C SER A 370 20.74 -14.36 13.35
N ILE A 371 19.86 -15.04 14.09
CA ILE A 371 18.85 -14.42 14.93
C ILE A 371 19.52 -13.91 16.22
N PRO A 372 19.41 -12.60 16.56
CA PRO A 372 20.01 -12.02 17.76
C PRO A 372 19.47 -12.60 19.09
N ASN A 373 20.28 -12.49 20.14
CA ASN A 373 19.95 -13.03 21.47
C ASN A 373 18.76 -12.34 22.17
N MET A 374 18.43 -11.10 21.82
CA MET A 374 17.30 -10.37 22.38
C MET A 374 15.94 -10.80 21.81
N VAL A 375 15.91 -11.62 20.75
CA VAL A 375 14.68 -12.07 20.10
C VAL A 375 13.90 -13.02 21.00
N LYS A 376 12.65 -12.66 21.27
CA LYS A 376 11.70 -13.39 22.13
C LYS A 376 10.66 -14.17 21.32
N SER A 377 10.35 -13.72 20.10
CA SER A 377 9.41 -14.40 19.20
C SER A 377 9.76 -14.18 17.73
N ILE A 378 9.45 -15.21 16.94
CA ILE A 378 9.59 -15.26 15.48
C ILE A 378 8.26 -15.82 14.97
N GLY A 379 7.55 -15.09 14.11
CA GLY A 379 6.19 -15.44 13.68
C GLY A 379 6.09 -16.68 12.78
N SER A 380 4.85 -17.11 12.51
CA SER A 380 4.58 -18.25 11.62
C SER A 380 4.99 -17.94 10.17
N SER A 381 5.50 -18.95 9.46
CA SER A 381 6.08 -18.84 8.10
C SER A 381 7.18 -17.76 7.94
N ALA A 382 7.82 -17.27 9.01
CA ALA A 382 8.70 -16.10 8.90
C ALA A 382 9.90 -16.28 7.94
N PHE A 383 10.33 -17.51 7.65
CA PHE A 383 11.33 -17.85 6.63
C PHE A 383 10.80 -18.90 5.64
N GLU A 384 9.47 -19.05 5.48
CA GLU A 384 8.91 -20.01 4.52
C GLU A 384 9.39 -19.69 3.09
N ASN A 385 9.75 -20.72 2.34
CA ASN A 385 10.20 -20.66 0.96
C ASN A 385 11.51 -19.83 0.76
N CYS A 386 12.33 -19.68 1.80
CA CYS A 386 13.73 -19.25 1.67
C CYS A 386 14.59 -20.39 1.09
N THR A 387 14.43 -20.68 -0.20
CA THR A 387 14.98 -21.90 -0.83
C THR A 387 16.51 -21.97 -0.84
N SER A 388 17.22 -20.84 -0.82
CA SER A 388 18.70 -20.80 -0.72
C SER A 388 19.25 -20.85 0.70
N LEU A 389 18.40 -20.85 1.74
CA LEU A 389 18.84 -20.77 3.14
C LEU A 389 19.57 -22.06 3.53
N ASP A 390 20.88 -21.99 3.71
CA ASP A 390 21.74 -23.15 4.00
C ASP A 390 21.91 -23.41 5.50
N SER A 391 21.89 -22.35 6.31
CA SER A 391 22.14 -22.39 7.74
C SER A 391 21.43 -21.28 8.52
N VAL A 392 20.99 -21.63 9.72
CA VAL A 392 20.32 -20.69 10.65
C VAL A 392 20.88 -20.87 12.06
N ALA A 393 21.36 -19.75 12.63
CA ALA A 393 21.78 -19.67 14.03
C ALA A 393 20.69 -18.95 14.84
N VAL A 394 19.96 -19.68 15.68
CA VAL A 394 18.90 -19.09 16.53
C VAL A 394 19.44 -18.82 17.94
N ASN A 395 20.07 -17.67 18.15
CA ASN A 395 20.68 -17.30 19.44
C ASN A 395 19.68 -16.69 20.44
N GLY A 396 18.44 -16.45 20.03
CA GLY A 396 17.36 -15.85 20.84
C GLY A 396 16.73 -16.79 21.86
N PHE A 397 15.93 -16.23 22.77
CA PHE A 397 15.20 -16.97 23.82
C PHE A 397 13.78 -17.33 23.38
N ILE A 398 13.64 -18.04 22.25
CA ILE A 398 12.34 -18.53 21.78
C ILE A 398 11.90 -19.78 22.57
N THR A 399 10.59 -19.89 22.85
CA THR A 399 9.98 -21.05 23.52
C THR A 399 9.31 -22.02 22.57
N GLU A 400 9.05 -21.61 21.33
CA GLU A 400 8.42 -22.41 20.29
C GLU A 400 9.07 -22.10 18.94
N VAL A 401 9.28 -23.13 18.12
CA VAL A 401 9.52 -23.00 16.69
C VAL A 401 8.13 -22.95 16.04
N GLU A 402 7.68 -21.77 15.60
CA GLU A 402 6.32 -21.55 15.12
C GLU A 402 5.94 -22.41 13.90
N SER A 403 4.65 -22.43 13.58
CA SER A 403 4.14 -23.22 12.44
C SER A 403 4.71 -22.69 11.12
N ASP A 404 5.04 -23.62 10.23
CA ASP A 404 5.57 -23.39 8.88
C ASP A 404 6.87 -22.55 8.84
N LEU A 405 7.53 -22.28 9.99
CA LEU A 405 8.60 -21.27 10.14
C LEU A 405 9.74 -21.36 9.11
N PHE A 406 10.26 -22.56 8.84
CA PHE A 406 11.30 -22.84 7.84
C PHE A 406 10.77 -23.74 6.71
N ARG A 407 9.45 -23.79 6.51
CA ARG A 407 8.83 -24.61 5.46
C ARG A 407 9.44 -24.32 4.10
N LYS A 408 9.78 -25.36 3.33
CA LYS A 408 10.45 -25.30 2.02
C LYS A 408 11.80 -24.55 2.01
N CYS A 409 12.50 -24.46 3.13
CA CYS A 409 13.93 -24.11 3.13
C CYS A 409 14.75 -25.30 2.59
N GLN A 410 14.66 -25.53 1.28
CA GLN A 410 15.13 -26.78 0.64
C GLN A 410 16.63 -27.01 0.80
N ASN A 411 17.45 -25.95 0.85
CA ASN A 411 18.88 -26.03 1.09
C ASN A 411 19.29 -26.05 2.57
N LEU A 412 18.35 -25.99 3.53
CA LEU A 412 18.68 -25.90 4.96
C LEU A 412 19.32 -27.18 5.46
N ARG A 413 20.65 -27.15 5.67
CA ARG A 413 21.45 -28.31 6.08
C ARG A 413 21.67 -28.36 7.58
N VAL A 414 21.79 -27.20 8.22
CA VAL A 414 22.12 -27.06 9.65
C VAL A 414 21.23 -26.01 10.30
N ILE A 415 20.59 -26.37 11.40
CA ILE A 415 19.92 -25.41 12.28
C ILE A 415 20.27 -25.69 13.74
N ASN A 416 20.67 -24.64 14.45
CA ASN A 416 20.90 -24.66 15.89
C ASN A 416 19.70 -24.03 16.60
N LEU A 417 18.92 -24.86 17.30
CA LEU A 417 17.78 -24.42 18.12
C LEU A 417 18.20 -24.15 19.57
N PRO A 418 17.69 -23.08 20.21
CA PRO A 418 18.04 -22.76 21.59
C PRO A 418 17.39 -23.76 22.57
N THR A 419 18.06 -24.01 23.70
CA THR A 419 17.64 -24.99 24.71
C THR A 419 16.31 -24.66 25.39
N SER A 420 15.81 -23.43 25.24
CA SER A 420 14.53 -22.93 25.76
C SER A 420 13.30 -23.41 25.00
N VAL A 421 13.45 -23.99 23.80
CA VAL A 421 12.32 -24.44 22.97
C VAL A 421 11.61 -25.62 23.63
N LYS A 422 10.29 -25.48 23.80
CA LYS A 422 9.37 -26.48 24.38
C LYS A 422 8.46 -27.13 23.35
N LYS A 423 8.30 -26.53 22.16
CA LYS A 423 7.41 -27.04 21.10
C LYS A 423 8.01 -26.76 19.72
N ILE A 424 7.83 -27.72 18.82
CA ILE A 424 8.00 -27.53 17.37
C ILE A 424 6.61 -27.54 16.75
N GLY A 425 6.26 -26.48 16.04
CA GLY A 425 4.96 -26.25 15.42
C GLY A 425 4.66 -27.18 14.25
N ASN A 426 3.48 -27.01 13.67
CA ASN A 426 3.07 -27.79 12.51
C ASN A 426 3.91 -27.37 11.29
N LYS A 427 4.34 -28.33 10.46
CA LYS A 427 5.13 -28.10 9.23
C LYS A 427 6.40 -27.24 9.39
N ALA A 428 6.91 -27.03 10.60
CA ALA A 428 8.00 -26.10 10.89
C ALA A 428 9.25 -26.28 10.00
N PHE A 429 9.54 -27.51 9.58
CA PHE A 429 10.60 -27.91 8.65
C PHE A 429 10.06 -28.76 7.48
N GLN A 430 8.76 -28.68 7.14
CA GLN A 430 8.20 -29.40 5.99
C GLN A 430 8.97 -29.03 4.71
N ASP A 431 9.33 -30.02 3.90
CA ASP A 431 10.11 -29.87 2.66
C ASP A 431 11.52 -29.25 2.85
N CYS A 432 12.10 -29.29 4.05
CA CYS A 432 13.54 -29.03 4.28
C CYS A 432 14.39 -30.21 3.80
N SER A 433 14.42 -30.43 2.48
CA SER A 433 14.94 -31.67 1.88
C SER A 433 16.42 -31.93 2.16
N ALA A 434 17.25 -30.90 2.28
CA ALA A 434 18.69 -31.03 2.58
C ALA A 434 19.03 -31.19 4.08
N LEU A 435 18.05 -31.15 4.99
CA LEU A 435 18.29 -31.24 6.44
C LEU A 435 18.76 -32.64 6.84
N SER A 436 20.08 -32.83 6.95
CA SER A 436 20.69 -34.15 7.19
C SER A 436 20.63 -34.63 8.65
N GLY A 437 20.47 -33.70 9.60
CA GLY A 437 20.44 -33.95 11.03
C GLY A 437 20.00 -32.70 11.80
N ILE A 438 19.40 -32.91 12.97
CA ILE A 438 18.99 -31.83 13.89
C ILE A 438 19.15 -32.27 15.35
N THR A 439 19.72 -31.42 16.20
CA THR A 439 19.72 -31.63 17.64
C THR A 439 18.45 -31.03 18.24
N LEU A 440 17.56 -31.88 18.75
CA LEU A 440 16.32 -31.43 19.39
C LEU A 440 16.59 -30.92 20.82
N PRO A 441 16.07 -29.73 21.20
CA PRO A 441 16.26 -29.15 22.53
C PRO A 441 15.76 -30.03 23.69
N VAL A 442 16.54 -30.13 24.76
CA VAL A 442 16.24 -31.04 25.90
C VAL A 442 14.92 -30.75 26.62
N ALA A 443 14.43 -29.51 26.55
CA ALA A 443 13.16 -29.07 27.13
C ALA A 443 11.92 -29.30 26.23
N LEU A 444 12.11 -29.92 25.05
CA LEU A 444 11.04 -30.16 24.07
C LEU A 444 9.97 -31.10 24.62
N LEU A 445 8.71 -30.69 24.54
CA LEU A 445 7.52 -31.40 25.06
C LEU A 445 6.66 -32.01 23.95
N SER A 446 6.67 -31.43 22.75
CA SER A 446 5.88 -31.89 21.60
C SER A 446 6.48 -31.51 20.25
N ILE A 447 6.19 -32.34 19.25
CA ILE A 447 6.50 -32.14 17.83
C ILE A 447 5.17 -32.13 17.07
N GLY A 448 4.91 -31.07 16.29
CA GLY A 448 3.67 -30.84 15.57
C GLY A 448 3.41 -31.76 14.37
N ASP A 449 2.25 -31.58 13.75
CA ASP A 449 1.84 -32.32 12.56
C ASP A 449 2.68 -31.89 11.35
N ASN A 450 3.18 -32.86 10.58
CA ASN A 450 4.05 -32.67 9.41
C ASN A 450 5.38 -31.92 9.70
N ALA A 451 5.79 -31.80 10.97
CA ALA A 451 6.89 -30.92 11.39
C ALA A 451 8.21 -31.09 10.62
N PHE A 452 8.56 -32.31 10.21
CA PHE A 452 9.71 -32.68 9.39
C PHE A 452 9.29 -33.52 8.17
N GLU A 453 8.05 -33.35 7.67
CA GLU A 453 7.60 -34.08 6.48
C GLU A 453 8.50 -33.73 5.28
N ASN A 454 8.91 -34.76 4.52
CA ASN A 454 9.83 -34.66 3.39
C ASN A 454 11.22 -34.05 3.70
N CYS A 455 11.70 -34.13 4.96
CA CYS A 455 13.12 -33.95 5.28
C CYS A 455 13.95 -35.13 4.72
N ALA A 456 14.09 -35.17 3.39
CA ALA A 456 14.55 -36.34 2.64
C ALA A 456 15.96 -36.81 3.03
N SER A 457 16.86 -35.88 3.37
CA SER A 457 18.23 -36.17 3.81
C SER A 457 18.36 -36.56 5.29
N LEU A 458 17.32 -36.46 6.12
CA LEU A 458 17.42 -36.70 7.56
C LEU A 458 17.75 -38.17 7.84
N THR A 459 18.95 -38.43 8.38
CA THR A 459 19.49 -39.80 8.53
C THR A 459 19.10 -40.48 9.83
N SER A 460 19.02 -39.73 10.92
CA SER A 460 18.61 -40.23 12.24
C SER A 460 17.91 -39.13 13.03
N ILE A 461 17.07 -39.51 13.99
CA ILE A 461 16.46 -38.57 14.92
C ILE A 461 16.50 -39.11 16.35
N LYS A 462 16.88 -38.25 17.30
CA LYS A 462 16.81 -38.51 18.74
C LYS A 462 15.80 -37.56 19.38
N VAL A 463 14.67 -38.13 19.79
CA VAL A 463 13.57 -37.39 20.42
C VAL A 463 13.85 -37.28 21.94
N PRO A 464 13.96 -36.06 22.50
CA PRO A 464 14.30 -35.86 23.91
C PRO A 464 13.31 -36.49 24.89
N VAL A 465 13.81 -36.91 26.06
CA VAL A 465 13.08 -37.65 27.10
C VAL A 465 11.82 -36.97 27.65
N ALA A 466 11.67 -35.65 27.46
CA ALA A 466 10.51 -34.88 27.89
C ALA A 466 9.37 -34.86 26.86
N VAL A 467 9.60 -35.31 25.61
CA VAL A 467 8.59 -35.26 24.55
C VAL A 467 7.47 -36.25 24.84
N THR A 468 6.24 -35.76 24.89
CA THR A 468 5.04 -36.56 25.18
C THR A 468 4.22 -36.90 23.94
N THR A 469 4.34 -36.10 22.86
CA THR A 469 3.53 -36.23 21.65
C THR A 469 4.35 -35.96 20.40
N ILE A 470 4.23 -36.85 19.42
CA ILE A 470 4.67 -36.66 18.03
C ILE A 470 3.42 -36.56 17.15
N GLY A 471 3.33 -35.51 16.33
CA GLY A 471 2.20 -35.24 15.45
C GLY A 471 2.01 -36.26 14.31
N SER A 472 0.90 -36.10 13.60
CA SER A 472 0.58 -36.85 12.39
C SER A 472 1.52 -36.45 11.26
N SER A 473 1.99 -37.40 10.46
CA SER A 473 2.98 -37.20 9.39
C SER A 473 4.29 -36.50 9.82
N ALA A 474 4.60 -36.40 11.12
CA ALA A 474 5.68 -35.56 11.64
C ALA A 474 7.07 -35.81 11.02
N PHE A 475 7.37 -37.03 10.57
CA PHE A 475 8.56 -37.43 9.82
C PHE A 475 8.21 -38.19 8.54
N ALA A 476 6.99 -38.03 8.00
CA ALA A 476 6.58 -38.73 6.79
C ALA A 476 7.49 -38.37 5.61
N GLY A 477 7.86 -39.35 4.78
CA GLY A 477 8.74 -39.10 3.64
C GLY A 477 10.19 -38.75 3.98
N CYS A 478 10.65 -38.92 5.22
CA CYS A 478 12.08 -38.89 5.55
C CYS A 478 12.78 -40.15 4.99
N ILE A 479 13.02 -40.17 3.68
CA ILE A 479 13.43 -41.39 2.95
C ILE A 479 14.79 -41.94 3.37
N MET A 480 15.71 -41.11 3.84
CA MET A 480 17.04 -41.52 4.35
C MET A 480 17.06 -41.86 5.85
N LEU A 481 15.93 -41.72 6.57
CA LEU A 481 15.89 -41.95 8.02
C LEU A 481 16.09 -43.44 8.32
N THR A 482 17.23 -43.81 8.92
CA THR A 482 17.57 -45.20 9.27
C THR A 482 17.17 -45.57 10.69
N THR A 483 17.32 -44.63 11.64
CA THR A 483 17.09 -44.86 13.07
C THR A 483 16.28 -43.72 13.69
N ALA A 484 15.24 -44.07 14.46
CA ALA A 484 14.49 -43.13 15.28
C ALA A 484 14.54 -43.55 16.77
N GLU A 485 15.25 -42.77 17.60
CA GLU A 485 15.24 -42.94 19.05
C GLU A 485 14.14 -42.07 19.66
N LEU A 486 13.21 -42.70 20.37
CA LEU A 486 11.98 -42.09 20.86
C LEU A 486 11.99 -41.88 22.39
N SER A 487 11.28 -40.84 22.83
CA SER A 487 11.21 -40.41 24.23
C SER A 487 10.72 -41.47 25.23
N THR A 488 11.20 -41.40 26.47
CA THR A 488 10.70 -42.16 27.63
C THR A 488 9.32 -41.70 28.10
N ALA A 489 8.97 -40.41 27.91
CA ALA A 489 7.69 -39.83 28.32
C ALA A 489 6.61 -39.88 27.23
N LEU A 490 6.86 -40.58 26.11
CA LEU A 490 6.02 -40.57 24.92
C LEU A 490 4.65 -41.22 25.18
N LYS A 491 3.57 -40.48 24.95
CA LYS A 491 2.17 -40.91 25.14
C LYS A 491 1.45 -41.17 23.82
N LYS A 492 1.79 -40.45 22.75
CA LYS A 492 1.13 -40.51 21.44
C LYS A 492 2.11 -40.30 20.29
N ILE A 493 1.96 -41.11 19.24
CA ILE A 493 2.55 -40.91 17.92
C ILE A 493 1.39 -40.79 16.92
N GLY A 494 1.37 -39.72 16.13
CA GLY A 494 0.29 -39.43 15.20
C GLY A 494 0.16 -40.43 14.04
N GLY A 495 -0.94 -40.29 13.30
CA GLY A 495 -1.15 -41.09 12.10
C GLY A 495 -0.11 -40.75 11.05
N SER A 496 0.44 -41.76 10.37
CA SER A 496 1.46 -41.58 9.33
C SER A 496 2.78 -40.95 9.77
N ALA A 497 3.04 -40.80 11.08
CA ALA A 497 4.19 -40.05 11.59
C ALA A 497 5.56 -40.48 11.03
N PHE A 498 5.74 -41.76 10.69
CA PHE A 498 6.93 -42.32 10.05
C PHE A 498 6.57 -43.04 8.72
N ALA A 499 5.47 -42.65 8.08
CA ALA A 499 5.07 -43.27 6.82
C ALA A 499 6.05 -42.93 5.69
N LYS A 500 6.29 -43.88 4.79
CA LYS A 500 7.23 -43.75 3.65
C LYS A 500 8.70 -43.45 4.04
N CYS A 501 9.13 -43.68 5.29
CA CYS A 501 10.54 -43.65 5.66
C CYS A 501 11.25 -44.92 5.13
N ALA A 502 11.55 -44.94 3.83
CA ALA A 502 11.96 -46.15 3.11
C ALA A 502 13.24 -46.81 3.66
N SER A 503 14.14 -46.03 4.28
CA SER A 503 15.38 -46.54 4.89
C SER A 503 15.26 -46.94 6.37
N LEU A 504 14.07 -46.82 6.99
CA LEU A 504 13.89 -46.98 8.44
C LEU A 504 14.08 -48.44 8.86
N ARG A 505 15.23 -48.70 9.50
CA ARG A 505 15.68 -50.03 9.95
C ARG A 505 15.40 -50.24 11.43
N GLU A 506 15.41 -49.18 12.23
CA GLU A 506 15.32 -49.29 13.69
C GLU A 506 14.47 -48.17 14.29
N VAL A 507 13.56 -48.55 15.21
CA VAL A 507 12.79 -47.64 16.05
C VAL A 507 13.05 -48.03 17.50
N ILE A 508 13.73 -47.16 18.25
CA ILE A 508 14.09 -47.39 19.64
C ILE A 508 13.04 -46.70 20.52
N LEU A 509 12.19 -47.49 21.16
CA LEU A 509 11.18 -47.03 22.10
C LEU A 509 11.77 -47.07 23.51
N ASN A 510 11.93 -45.91 24.15
CA ASN A 510 12.43 -45.84 25.52
C ASN A 510 11.32 -45.89 26.59
N THR A 511 10.04 -45.85 26.21
CA THR A 511 8.90 -46.01 27.13
C THR A 511 8.56 -47.49 27.37
N PRO A 512 8.43 -47.95 28.64
CA PRO A 512 7.95 -49.30 28.95
C PRO A 512 6.49 -49.53 28.57
N ALA A 513 5.67 -48.47 28.58
CA ALA A 513 4.27 -48.52 28.18
C ALA A 513 4.12 -48.12 26.70
N PRO A 514 3.43 -48.90 25.86
CA PRO A 514 3.22 -48.58 24.45
C PRO A 514 2.43 -47.27 24.28
N PRO A 515 2.96 -46.27 23.54
CA PRO A 515 2.23 -45.04 23.25
C PRO A 515 1.05 -45.30 22.31
N THR A 516 0.08 -44.39 22.27
CA THR A 516 -1.03 -44.48 21.31
C THR A 516 -0.52 -44.25 19.90
N ILE A 517 -0.81 -45.18 18.98
CA ILE A 517 -0.48 -45.11 17.55
C ILE A 517 -1.73 -45.41 16.71
N THR A 518 -1.66 -45.20 15.39
CA THR A 518 -2.67 -45.66 14.43
C THR A 518 -2.09 -46.70 13.47
N ASN A 519 -2.96 -47.41 12.75
CA ASN A 519 -2.53 -48.34 11.69
C ASN A 519 -1.69 -47.69 10.58
N SER A 520 -1.68 -46.35 10.45
CA SER A 520 -0.88 -45.67 9.43
C SER A 520 0.48 -45.18 9.95
N THR A 521 0.72 -45.14 11.27
CA THR A 521 1.91 -44.52 11.90
C THR A 521 3.24 -44.92 11.25
N PHE A 522 3.42 -46.21 10.94
CA PHE A 522 4.63 -46.77 10.31
C PHE A 522 4.37 -47.29 8.87
N LYS A 523 3.36 -46.76 8.18
CA LYS A 523 2.90 -47.29 6.88
C LYS A 523 4.00 -47.25 5.81
N GLY A 524 4.30 -48.41 5.24
CA GLY A 524 5.35 -48.56 4.22
C GLY A 524 6.76 -48.62 4.80
N THR A 525 6.90 -49.00 6.07
CA THR A 525 8.19 -49.26 6.75
C THR A 525 8.12 -50.62 7.46
N SER A 526 9.28 -51.25 7.69
CA SER A 526 9.38 -52.52 8.43
C SER A 526 10.63 -52.55 9.34
N PRO A 527 10.79 -51.59 10.27
CA PRO A 527 11.93 -51.55 11.17
C PRO A 527 11.88 -52.66 12.23
N THR A 528 13.04 -52.93 12.85
CA THR A 528 13.09 -53.58 14.16
C THR A 528 12.68 -52.59 15.24
N TYR A 529 11.79 -53.00 16.15
CA TYR A 529 11.33 -52.17 17.27
C TYR A 529 12.05 -52.58 18.54
N LEU A 530 13.02 -51.77 19.00
CA LEU A 530 13.71 -52.02 20.27
C LEU A 530 12.89 -51.44 21.42
N ILE A 531 12.46 -52.29 22.36
CA ILE A 531 11.65 -51.93 23.53
C ILE A 531 12.39 -52.28 24.84
N PRO A 532 12.10 -51.63 25.97
CA PRO A 532 12.81 -51.92 27.22
C PRO A 532 12.53 -53.35 27.71
N LYS A 533 13.55 -54.03 28.24
CA LYS A 533 13.43 -55.36 28.86
C LYS A 533 12.19 -55.51 29.77
N GLY A 534 11.46 -56.61 29.59
CA GLY A 534 10.20 -56.90 30.30
C GLY A 534 8.96 -56.21 29.72
N SER A 535 9.09 -55.35 28.70
CA SER A 535 7.95 -54.63 28.11
C SER A 535 7.23 -55.41 27.01
N LEU A 536 7.84 -56.48 26.46
CA LEU A 536 7.27 -57.23 25.33
C LEU A 536 5.81 -57.70 25.56
N PRO A 537 5.43 -58.27 26.72
CA PRO A 537 4.04 -58.67 26.98
C PRO A 537 3.04 -57.50 26.90
N ILE A 538 3.47 -56.30 27.33
CA ILE A 538 2.64 -55.08 27.36
C ILE A 538 2.42 -54.55 25.93
N TYR A 539 3.48 -54.58 25.10
CA TYR A 539 3.41 -54.16 23.70
C TYR A 539 2.54 -55.08 22.85
N VAL A 540 2.71 -56.41 22.96
CA VAL A 540 1.91 -57.36 22.15
C VAL A 540 0.44 -57.41 22.56
N ALA A 541 0.12 -57.16 23.83
CA ALA A 541 -1.27 -57.09 24.31
C ALA A 541 -1.99 -55.77 23.96
N ASN A 542 -1.27 -54.74 23.51
CA ASN A 542 -1.87 -53.44 23.22
C ASN A 542 -2.60 -53.46 21.87
N LYS A 543 -3.89 -53.06 21.87
CA LYS A 543 -4.77 -53.11 20.68
C LYS A 543 -4.23 -52.38 19.44
N ASN A 544 -3.39 -51.35 19.61
CA ASN A 544 -2.80 -50.58 18.52
C ASN A 544 -1.45 -51.15 18.04
N TRP A 545 -0.73 -51.90 18.89
CA TRP A 545 0.59 -52.47 18.59
C TRP A 545 0.56 -53.97 18.25
N GLN A 546 -0.49 -54.71 18.62
CA GLN A 546 -0.64 -56.15 18.35
C GLN A 546 -0.53 -56.57 16.86
N LYS A 547 -0.60 -55.61 15.93
CA LYS A 547 -0.44 -55.85 14.48
C LYS A 547 0.98 -55.57 13.96
N ILE A 548 1.85 -55.05 14.81
CA ILE A 548 3.26 -54.78 14.51
C ILE A 548 4.09 -56.01 14.90
N THR A 549 5.04 -56.38 14.05
CA THR A 549 5.99 -57.47 14.27
C THR A 549 7.42 -56.90 14.34
N GLY A 550 8.40 -57.72 14.70
CA GLY A 550 9.80 -57.30 14.74
C GLY A 550 10.24 -56.60 16.04
N PHE A 551 9.53 -56.82 17.14
CA PHE A 551 10.01 -56.38 18.47
C PHE A 551 11.25 -57.16 18.91
N LYS A 552 12.18 -56.46 19.55
CA LYS A 552 13.25 -57.06 20.36
C LYS A 552 13.39 -56.29 21.68
N GLU A 553 13.63 -57.00 22.77
CA GLU A 553 14.00 -56.36 24.03
C GLU A 553 15.48 -55.96 24.00
N LYS A 554 15.79 -54.82 24.62
CA LYS A 554 17.15 -54.30 24.85
C LYS A 554 17.46 -54.16 26.33
#